data_AF-M3A7M9-F1
#
_entry.id   AF-M3A7M9-F1
#
_cell.length_a   1.000
_cell.length_b   1.000
_cell.length_c   1.000
_cell.angle_alpha   90.00
_cell.angle_beta   90.00
_cell.angle_gamma   90.00
#
_symmetry.space_group_name_H-M   'P 1'
#
loop_
_entity.id
_entity.type
_entity.pdbx_description
1 polymer ?
#
loop_
_entity_poly.entity_id
_entity_poly.type
_entity_poly.pdbx_seq_one_letter_code
_entity_poly.pdbx_strand_id
1 'polypeptide(L)'
;MAQPQAQSYLIEVIKARKMTEKTANVKQALNQAFDGGGKATGKYTFNGHPVLHASSGNGQTSATLFFYDDAGKLMLFAMGEHDTSTKYKISVYGQKGTDFAKGKTIAV
;
A
#
# COMPACT_ATOMS: atom_id res chain seq x y z
N MET A 1 7.09 -4.18 -12.81
CA MET A 1 8.16 -4.84 -12.02
C MET A 1 7.65 -6.22 -11.63
N ALA A 2 8.49 -7.26 -11.63
CA ALA A 2 8.05 -8.58 -11.19
C ALA A 2 7.87 -8.63 -9.65
N GLN A 3 6.96 -9.47 -9.14
CA GLN A 3 6.65 -9.57 -7.71
C GLN A 3 7.90 -9.73 -6.81
N PRO A 4 8.91 -10.58 -7.14
CA PRO A 4 10.09 -10.72 -6.29
C PRO A 4 10.92 -9.43 -6.20
N GLN A 5 11.01 -8.66 -7.28
CA GLN A 5 11.72 -7.38 -7.31
C GLN A 5 10.95 -6.33 -6.49
N ALA A 6 9.62 -6.28 -6.64
CA ALA A 6 8.77 -5.38 -5.85
C ALA A 6 8.86 -5.70 -4.36
N GLN A 7 8.90 -6.99 -4.02
CA GLN A 7 9.09 -7.44 -2.65
C GLN A 7 10.44 -7.00 -2.08
N SER A 8 11.53 -7.25 -2.79
CA SER A 8 12.87 -6.83 -2.34
C SER A 8 12.95 -5.33 -2.14
N TYR A 9 12.42 -4.53 -3.09
CA TYR A 9 12.37 -3.08 -2.96
C TYR A 9 11.58 -2.62 -1.74
N LEU A 10 10.36 -3.14 -1.53
CA LEU A 10 9.54 -2.77 -0.38
C LEU A 10 10.18 -3.17 0.95
N ILE A 11 10.88 -4.31 0.99
CA ILE A 11 11.65 -4.76 2.16
C ILE A 11 12.82 -3.81 2.44
N GLU A 12 13.52 -3.32 1.43
CA GLU A 12 14.57 -2.32 1.60
C GLU A 12 14.00 -1.00 2.14
N VAL A 13 12.85 -0.55 1.62
CA VAL A 13 12.17 0.67 2.08
C VAL A 13 11.80 0.60 3.57
N ILE A 14 11.21 -0.51 4.03
CA ILE A 14 10.86 -0.68 5.45
C ILE A 14 12.09 -0.87 6.35
N LYS A 15 13.14 -1.58 5.87
CA LYS A 15 14.42 -1.71 6.60
C LYS A 15 15.10 -0.37 6.78
N ALA A 16 15.19 0.44 5.72
CA ALA A 16 15.77 1.78 5.77
C ALA A 16 15.05 2.71 6.77
N ARG A 17 13.77 2.43 7.03
CA ARG A 17 12.94 3.16 8.00
C ARG A 17 12.91 2.56 9.39
N LYS A 18 13.70 1.50 9.64
CA LYS A 18 13.73 0.76 10.92
C LYS A 18 12.37 0.17 11.32
N MET A 19 11.54 -0.20 10.34
CA MET A 19 10.20 -0.80 10.53
C MET A 19 10.22 -2.30 10.23
N THR A 20 11.26 -3.00 10.72
CA THR A 20 11.52 -4.41 10.37
C THR A 20 10.42 -5.35 10.82
N GLU A 21 9.68 -5.00 11.86
CA GLU A 21 8.50 -5.71 12.37
C GLU A 21 7.36 -5.80 11.35
N LYS A 22 7.30 -4.87 10.37
CA LYS A 22 6.29 -4.88 9.30
C LYS A 22 6.64 -5.79 8.13
N THR A 23 7.83 -6.40 8.10
CA THR A 23 8.33 -7.18 6.95
C THR A 23 7.38 -8.30 6.51
N ALA A 24 6.87 -9.09 7.44
CA ALA A 24 5.94 -10.18 7.12
C ALA A 24 4.62 -9.64 6.55
N ASN A 25 4.10 -8.57 7.14
CA ASN A 25 2.84 -7.96 6.73
C ASN A 25 2.96 -7.28 5.35
N VAL A 26 4.10 -6.67 5.03
CA VAL A 26 4.37 -6.12 3.69
C VAL A 26 4.40 -7.22 2.63
N LYS A 27 5.07 -8.34 2.90
CA LYS A 27 5.07 -9.49 1.97
C LYS A 27 3.65 -10.00 1.73
N GLN A 28 2.86 -10.17 2.79
CA GLN A 28 1.48 -10.63 2.68
C GLN A 28 0.58 -9.65 1.92
N ALA A 29 0.67 -8.35 2.22
CA ALA A 29 -0.08 -7.32 1.50
C ALA A 29 0.32 -7.28 0.01
N LEU A 30 1.61 -7.46 -0.30
CA LEU A 30 2.07 -7.52 -1.69
C LEU A 30 1.55 -8.77 -2.41
N ASN A 31 1.58 -9.93 -1.77
CA ASN A 31 1.03 -11.16 -2.34
C ASN A 31 -0.46 -10.99 -2.64
N GLN A 32 -1.23 -10.48 -1.68
CA GLN A 32 -2.64 -10.16 -1.92
C GLN A 32 -2.84 -9.21 -3.10
N ALA A 33 -1.96 -8.22 -3.26
CA ALA A 33 -2.04 -7.27 -4.36
C ALA A 33 -1.80 -7.97 -5.73
N PHE A 34 -0.80 -8.84 -5.81
CA PHE A 34 -0.48 -9.60 -7.03
C PHE A 34 -1.47 -10.74 -7.35
N ASP A 35 -2.06 -11.36 -6.32
CA ASP A 35 -3.05 -12.42 -6.46
C ASP A 35 -4.46 -11.89 -6.81
N GLY A 36 -4.61 -10.59 -7.04
CA GLY A 36 -5.90 -9.94 -7.34
C GLY A 36 -6.80 -9.74 -6.13
N GLY A 37 -6.30 -9.95 -4.92
CA GLY A 37 -7.01 -9.78 -3.64
C GLY A 37 -7.11 -8.32 -3.15
N GLY A 38 -6.76 -7.34 -3.98
CA GLY A 38 -6.94 -5.92 -3.69
C GLY A 38 -8.40 -5.52 -3.55
N LYS A 39 -8.70 -4.63 -2.60
CA LYS A 39 -10.05 -4.09 -2.39
C LYS A 39 -10.16 -2.67 -2.94
N ALA A 40 -11.31 -2.33 -3.48
CA ALA A 40 -11.58 -0.96 -3.93
C ALA A 40 -11.41 0.04 -2.78
N THR A 41 -10.65 1.10 -3.03
CA THR A 41 -10.46 2.21 -2.09
C THR A 41 -11.56 3.24 -2.30
N GLY A 42 -12.82 2.80 -2.26
CA GLY A 42 -14.00 3.65 -2.39
C GLY A 42 -13.98 4.56 -3.62
N LYS A 43 -14.13 5.88 -3.39
CA LYS A 43 -14.21 6.92 -4.43
C LYS A 43 -12.85 7.39 -4.97
N TYR A 44 -11.74 6.90 -4.43
CA TYR A 44 -10.43 7.45 -4.76
C TYR A 44 -9.95 6.96 -6.12
N THR A 45 -9.40 7.89 -6.89
CA THR A 45 -8.72 7.63 -8.15
C THR A 45 -7.30 8.18 -8.09
N PHE A 46 -6.39 7.57 -8.84
CA PHE A 46 -5.03 8.05 -9.01
C PHE A 46 -4.64 7.92 -10.47
N ASN A 47 -4.15 9.01 -11.08
CA ASN A 47 -3.90 9.10 -12.53
C ASN A 47 -5.11 8.69 -13.41
N GLY A 48 -6.34 8.89 -12.92
CA GLY A 48 -7.56 8.50 -13.64
C GLY A 48 -7.96 7.02 -13.47
N HIS A 49 -7.20 6.23 -12.72
CA HIS A 49 -7.52 4.83 -12.43
C HIS A 49 -8.16 4.68 -11.04
N PRO A 50 -9.13 3.76 -10.87
CA PRO A 50 -9.63 3.38 -9.55
C PRO A 50 -8.50 2.84 -8.67
N VAL A 51 -8.43 3.32 -7.43
CA VAL A 51 -7.42 2.85 -6.49
C VAL A 51 -7.90 1.58 -5.79
N LEU A 52 -6.98 0.63 -5.67
CA LEU A 52 -7.09 -0.57 -4.86
C LEU A 52 -6.14 -0.48 -3.66
N HIS A 53 -6.50 -1.19 -2.60
CA HIS A 53 -5.62 -1.38 -1.46
C HIS A 53 -5.56 -2.85 -1.03
N ALA A 54 -4.38 -3.25 -0.56
CA ALA A 54 -4.15 -4.53 0.09
C ALA A 54 -3.47 -4.27 1.43
N SER A 55 -3.97 -4.91 2.49
CA SER A 55 -3.48 -4.67 3.84
C SER A 55 -3.31 -5.96 4.62
N SER A 56 -2.20 -6.10 5.33
CA SER A 56 -2.00 -7.19 6.29
C SER A 56 -1.54 -6.64 7.65
N GLY A 57 -1.77 -7.44 8.70
CA GLY A 57 -1.49 -7.10 10.09
C GLY A 57 -2.61 -6.33 10.78
N ASN A 58 -2.42 -6.04 12.06
CA ASN A 58 -3.36 -5.30 12.90
C ASN A 58 -2.69 -4.05 13.51
N GLY A 59 -3.45 -2.97 13.63
CA GLY A 59 -3.03 -1.72 14.26
C GLY A 59 -1.59 -1.29 13.90
N GLN A 60 -0.73 -1.19 14.91
CA GLN A 60 0.64 -0.67 14.78
C GLN A 60 1.58 -1.50 13.89
N THR A 61 1.32 -2.79 13.68
CA THR A 61 2.18 -3.62 12.81
C THR A 61 1.67 -3.71 11.37
N SER A 62 0.50 -3.13 11.10
CA SER A 62 -0.13 -3.25 9.79
C SER A 62 0.68 -2.58 8.69
N ALA A 63 0.56 -3.13 7.48
CA ALA A 63 1.08 -2.58 6.24
C ALA A 63 -0.05 -2.51 5.23
N THR A 64 -0.28 -1.34 4.67
CA THR A 64 -1.29 -1.12 3.61
C THR A 64 -0.59 -0.60 2.36
N LEU A 65 -0.81 -1.26 1.24
CA LEU A 65 -0.30 -0.88 -0.07
C LEU A 65 -1.45 -0.30 -0.89
N PHE A 66 -1.22 0.85 -1.53
CA PHE A 66 -2.16 1.47 -2.46
C PHE A 66 -1.59 1.40 -3.88
N PHE A 67 -2.42 0.92 -4.78
CA PHE A 67 -2.04 0.64 -6.15
C PHE A 67 -3.24 0.77 -7.09
N TYR A 68 -2.97 0.81 -8.39
CA TYR A 68 -3.98 0.62 -9.43
C TYR A 68 -3.47 -0.42 -10.42
N ASP A 69 -4.39 -1.03 -11.17
CA ASP A 69 -4.02 -1.84 -12.33
C ASP A 69 -3.94 -0.94 -13.57
N ASP A 70 -2.84 -1.09 -14.31
CA ASP A 70 -2.65 -0.49 -15.62
C ASP A 70 -2.23 -1.56 -16.62
N ALA A 71 -3.20 -2.01 -17.43
CA ALA A 71 -3.03 -3.06 -18.42
C ALA A 71 -2.41 -4.35 -17.84
N GLY A 72 -2.89 -4.80 -16.68
CA GLY A 72 -2.39 -6.00 -16.00
C GLY A 72 -1.08 -5.80 -15.25
N LYS A 73 -0.61 -4.55 -15.12
CA LYS A 73 0.56 -4.21 -14.28
C LYS A 73 0.10 -3.52 -13.01
N LEU A 74 0.58 -4.04 -11.90
CA LEU A 74 0.34 -3.44 -10.59
C LEU A 74 1.21 -2.20 -10.42
N MET A 75 0.56 -1.04 -10.35
CA MET A 75 1.18 0.26 -10.20
C MET A 75 1.03 0.74 -8.76
N LEU A 76 2.01 0.39 -7.92
CA LEU A 76 2.03 0.78 -6.52
C LEU A 76 2.62 2.17 -6.34
N PHE A 77 1.91 3.04 -5.61
CA PHE A 77 2.25 4.47 -5.54
C PHE A 77 2.18 5.04 -4.12
N ALA A 78 1.50 4.38 -3.18
CA ALA A 78 1.54 4.79 -1.78
C ALA A 78 1.54 3.59 -0.83
N MET A 79 2.09 3.81 0.36
CA MET A 79 2.12 2.83 1.42
C MET A 79 1.92 3.49 2.78
N GLY A 80 1.16 2.80 3.60
CA GLY A 80 0.79 3.27 4.91
C GLY A 80 0.50 2.15 5.87
N GLU A 81 -0.32 2.49 6.85
CA GLU A 81 -0.78 1.59 7.90
C GLU A 81 -2.26 1.75 8.14
N HIS A 82 -2.84 0.69 8.67
CA HIS A 82 -4.22 0.59 9.10
C HIS A 82 -4.39 1.42 10.38
N ASP A 83 -5.28 2.41 10.35
CA ASP A 83 -5.61 3.27 11.50
C ASP A 83 -6.87 2.74 12.19
N THR A 84 -7.98 2.62 11.43
CA THR A 84 -9.22 1.96 11.86
C THR A 84 -9.76 1.09 10.72
N SER A 85 -10.78 0.26 10.97
CA SER A 85 -11.34 -0.70 9.97
C SER A 85 -11.59 -0.13 8.57
N THR A 86 -11.85 1.17 8.46
CA THR A 86 -12.10 1.91 7.22
C THR A 86 -11.15 3.09 6.99
N LYS A 87 -10.11 3.27 7.82
CA LYS A 87 -9.17 4.38 7.72
C LYS A 87 -7.73 3.90 7.67
N TYR A 88 -6.97 4.50 6.76
CA TYR A 88 -5.59 4.14 6.49
C TYR A 88 -4.73 5.40 6.42
N LYS A 89 -3.64 5.43 7.17
CA LYS A 89 -2.71 6.56 7.21
C LYS A 89 -1.53 6.30 6.27
N ILE A 90 -1.24 7.24 5.37
CA ILE A 90 -0.08 7.16 4.48
C ILE A 90 1.19 7.53 5.26
N SER A 91 1.76 6.56 5.99
CA SER A 91 2.89 6.78 6.90
C SER A 91 4.26 6.47 6.28
N VAL A 92 4.31 5.58 5.29
CA VAL A 92 5.56 5.17 4.67
C VAL A 92 5.89 6.14 3.53
N TYR A 93 5.37 5.96 2.33
CA TYR A 93 5.57 6.88 1.23
C TYR A 93 4.26 7.16 0.51
N GLY A 94 4.20 8.29 -0.17
CA GLY A 94 3.00 8.78 -0.83
C GLY A 94 3.34 9.85 -1.86
N GLN A 95 2.35 10.21 -2.66
CA GLN A 95 2.51 11.09 -3.82
C GLN A 95 2.15 12.52 -3.45
N LYS A 96 3.11 13.44 -3.52
CA LYS A 96 2.90 14.84 -3.14
C LYS A 96 1.83 15.49 -4.03
N GLY A 97 0.94 16.27 -3.43
CA GLY A 97 -0.12 16.97 -4.16
C GLY A 97 -1.36 16.12 -4.47
N THR A 98 -1.43 14.88 -3.97
CA THR A 98 -2.61 14.02 -4.11
C THR A 98 -3.21 13.66 -2.76
N ASP A 99 -4.38 13.03 -2.77
CA ASP A 99 -5.01 12.49 -1.55
C ASP A 99 -4.13 11.44 -0.85
N PHE A 100 -3.20 10.84 -1.59
CA PHE A 100 -2.25 9.84 -1.11
C PHE A 100 -0.89 10.43 -0.75
N ALA A 101 -0.82 11.72 -0.43
CA ALA A 101 0.39 12.34 0.09
C ALA A 101 0.76 11.78 1.47
N LYS A 102 2.06 11.65 1.75
CA LYS A 102 2.54 11.20 3.06
C LYS A 102 1.97 12.08 4.17
N GLY A 103 1.42 11.46 5.21
CA GLY A 103 0.74 12.10 6.33
C GLY A 103 -0.77 12.26 6.18
N LYS A 104 -1.33 12.01 4.98
CA LYS A 104 -2.79 11.99 4.76
C LYS A 104 -3.42 10.69 5.26
N THR A 105 -4.72 10.74 5.48
CA THR A 105 -5.55 9.59 5.83
C THR A 105 -6.59 9.36 4.76
N ILE A 106 -6.68 8.12 4.29
CA ILE A 106 -7.66 7.63 3.33
C ILE A 106 -8.78 6.95 4.11
N ALA A 107 -10.03 7.30 3.83
CA ALA A 107 -11.21 6.66 4.43
C ALA A 107 -12.05 5.98 3.35
N VAL A 108 -12.22 4.66 3.45
CA VAL A 108 -13.00 3.84 2.50
C VAL A 108 -14.41 3.56 2.98
#